data_AF-A0A7K1LT33-F1
#
_entry.id   AF-A0A7K1LT33-F1
#
_cell.length_a   1.000
_cell.length_b   1.000
_cell.length_c   1.000
_cell.angle_alpha   90.00
_cell.angle_beta   90.00
_cell.angle_gamma   90.00
#
_symmetry.space_group_name_H-M   'P 1'
#
loop_
_entity.id
_entity.type
_entity.pdbx_description
1 polymer ?
#
loop_
_entity_poly.entity_id
_entity_poly.type
_entity_poly.pdbx_seq_one_letter_code
_entity_poly.pdbx_strand_id
1 'polypeptide(L)' 'KDGVLTRAQEVHPINYYDVPLVSSTLEAIYDFKGGRYFVDGLDNNEPMYDFGVQVGPRDFTPQALRREGN' A
#
# COMPACT_ATOMS: atom_id res chain seq x y z
N LYS A 1 15.45 30.79 6.44
CA LYS A 1 15.74 29.36 6.22
C LYS A 1 14.77 28.90 5.16
N ASP A 2 15.26 28.76 3.93
CA ASP A 2 14.43 28.37 2.79
C ASP A 2 13.93 26.93 3.01
N GLY A 3 12.62 26.73 2.93
CA GLY A 3 11.99 25.43 3.14
C GLY A 3 12.23 24.54 1.93
N VAL A 4 13.21 23.64 2.01
CA VAL A 4 13.46 22.66 0.95
C VAL A 4 12.51 21.48 1.11
N LEU A 5 11.71 21.19 0.08
CA LEU A 5 10.87 19.99 0.02
C LEU A 5 11.77 18.75 -0.01
N THR A 6 11.58 17.83 0.94
CA THR A 6 12.46 16.66 1.10
C THR A 6 11.80 15.35 0.72
N ARG A 7 10.48 15.25 0.90
CA ARG A 7 9.66 14.10 0.54
C ARG A 7 8.29 14.54 0.07
N ALA A 8 7.67 13.73 -0.78
CA ALA A 8 6.28 13.85 -1.18
C ALA A 8 5.65 12.46 -1.26
N GLN A 9 4.34 12.39 -1.09
CA GLN A 9 3.56 11.18 -1.20
C GLN A 9 2.29 11.51 -1.98
N GLU A 10 1.96 10.63 -2.91
CA GLU A 10 0.84 10.78 -3.83
C GLU A 10 0.06 9.47 -3.90
N VAL A 11 -1.26 9.57 -3.91
CA VAL A 11 -2.18 8.44 -3.99
C VAL A 11 -3.17 8.70 -5.12
N HIS A 12 -3.52 7.65 -5.84
CA HIS A 12 -4.51 7.69 -6.92
C HIS A 12 -5.79 6.96 -6.47
N PRO A 13 -6.71 7.63 -5.75
CA PRO A 13 -7.82 6.97 -5.10
C PRO A 13 -8.93 6.56 -6.08
N ILE A 14 -9.54 5.41 -5.80
CA ILE A 14 -10.74 4.90 -6.46
C ILE A 14 -11.74 4.36 -5.42
N ASN A 15 -13.02 4.41 -5.76
CA ASN A 15 -14.08 3.82 -4.95
C ASN A 15 -14.34 2.38 -5.40
N TYR A 16 -14.22 1.44 -4.48
CA TYR A 16 -14.72 0.08 -4.63
C TYR A 16 -16.17 0.10 -4.16
N TYR A 17 -17.10 -0.06 -5.09
CA TYR A 17 -18.54 0.01 -4.78
C TYR A 17 -19.09 -1.34 -4.29
N ASP A 18 -18.53 -2.46 -4.77
CA ASP A 18 -18.93 -3.81 -4.36
C ASP A 18 -18.48 -4.14 -2.93
N VAL A 19 -17.31 -3.62 -2.54
CA VAL A 19 -16.77 -3.65 -1.18
C VAL A 19 -16.64 -2.20 -0.76
N PRO A 20 -17.61 -1.61 -0.04
CA PRO A 20 -17.80 -0.16 0.13
C PRO A 20 -16.61 0.50 0.84
N LEU A 21 -15.56 0.75 0.06
CA LEU A 21 -14.21 1.11 0.49
C LEU A 21 -13.59 2.07 -0.53
N VAL A 22 -12.90 3.09 -0.03
CA VAL A 22 -11.99 3.90 -0.84
C VAL A 22 -10.61 3.27 -0.74
N SER A 23 -10.01 2.92 -1.86
CA SER A 23 -8.63 2.42 -1.94
C SER A 23 -7.92 3.13 -3.10
N SER A 24 -6.73 2.67 -3.51
CA SER A 24 -5.92 3.32 -4.53
C SER A 24 -5.48 2.38 -5.64
N THR A 25 -5.29 2.92 -6.85
CA THR A 25 -4.72 2.18 -7.99
C THR A 25 -3.19 2.14 -7.95
N LEU A 26 -2.58 3.07 -7.20
CA LEU A 26 -1.17 3.08 -6.80
C LEU A 26 -0.93 4.15 -5.73
N GLU A 27 0.16 3.97 -5.00
CA GLU A 27 0.76 4.97 -4.12
C GLU A 27 2.21 5.22 -4.53
N ALA A 28 2.63 6.48 -4.60
CA ALA A 28 3.98 6.88 -4.95
C ALA A 28 4.61 7.72 -3.83
N ILE A 29 5.79 7.31 -3.37
CA ILE A 29 6.58 7.99 -2.33
C ILE A 29 7.89 8.48 -2.95
N TYR A 30 8.14 9.78 -2.88
CA TYR A 30 9.32 10.43 -3.43
C TYR A 30 10.28 10.85 -2.31
N ASP A 31 11.56 10.49 -2.41
CA ASP A 31 12.66 10.98 -1.57
C ASP A 31 13.59 11.87 -2.40
N PHE A 32 13.33 13.18 -2.36
CA PHE A 32 14.03 14.16 -3.20
C PHE A 32 15.50 14.32 -2.81
N LYS A 33 15.85 14.05 -1.55
CA LYS A 33 17.25 14.07 -1.10
C LYS A 33 18.03 12.88 -1.66
N GLY A 34 17.37 11.72 -1.72
CA GLY A 34 17.97 10.48 -2.21
C GLY A 34 17.87 10.28 -3.73
N GLY A 35 17.08 11.09 -4.44
CA GLY A 35 16.85 10.92 -5.88
C GLY A 35 16.12 9.60 -6.23
N ARG A 36 15.36 9.07 -5.28
CA ARG A 36 14.69 7.76 -5.39
C ARG A 36 13.20 7.89 -5.13
N TYR A 37 12.46 6.91 -5.62
CA TYR A 37 11.04 6.79 -5.39
C TYR A 37 10.67 5.32 -5.14
N PHE A 38 9.53 5.11 -4.49
CA PHE A 38 8.91 3.80 -4.29
C PHE A 38 7.45 3.89 -4.75
N VAL A 39 6.99 2.89 -5.50
CA VAL A 39 5.60 2.76 -5.94
C VAL A 39 5.09 1.41 -5.51
N ASP A 40 3.87 1.38 -5.00
CA ASP A 40 3.19 0.19 -4.51
C ASP A 40 1.72 0.16 -4.94
N GLY A 41 1.12 -1.03 -4.90
CA GLY A 41 -0.30 -1.24 -5.14
C GLY A 41 -0.72 -1.03 -6.58
N LEU A 42 0.16 -1.35 -7.54
CA LEU A 42 -0.11 -1.23 -8.98
C LEU A 42 -1.20 -2.24 -9.38
N ASP A 43 -2.46 -1.79 -9.45
CA ASP A 43 -3.62 -2.63 -9.74
C ASP A 43 -3.56 -3.41 -11.08
N ASN A 44 -2.70 -2.97 -12.00
CA ASN A 44 -2.47 -3.59 -13.30
C ASN A 44 -1.27 -4.56 -13.33
N ASN A 45 -0.39 -4.53 -12.33
CA ASN A 45 0.83 -5.34 -12.27
C ASN A 45 0.90 -6.23 -11.03
N GLU A 46 -0.04 -6.09 -10.11
CA GLU A 46 -0.15 -6.87 -8.88
C GLU A 46 -1.49 -7.63 -8.83
N PRO A 47 -1.54 -8.80 -8.17
CA PRO A 47 -2.79 -9.49 -7.95
C PRO A 47 -3.74 -8.65 -7.11
N MET A 48 -5.02 -8.62 -7.50
CA MET A 48 -6.07 -7.94 -6.74
C MET A 48 -6.20 -8.52 -5.33
N TYR A 49 -6.47 -7.63 -4.36
CA TYR A 49 -6.75 -8.01 -2.98
C TYR A 49 -7.92 -8.99 -2.89
N ASP A 50 -7.78 -10.02 -2.05
CA ASP A 50 -8.90 -10.87 -1.65
C ASP A 50 -9.66 -10.23 -0.49
N PHE A 51 -10.74 -9.51 -0.80
CA PHE A 51 -11.63 -8.91 0.19
C PHE A 51 -12.52 -9.93 0.93
N GLY A 52 -12.52 -11.20 0.51
CA GLY A 52 -13.32 -12.28 1.08
C GLY A 52 -12.55 -13.19 2.04
N VAL A 53 -11.30 -12.86 2.37
CA VAL A 53 -10.45 -13.70 3.22
C VAL A 53 -11.06 -13.89 4.61
N GLN A 54 -11.11 -15.15 5.06
CA GLN A 54 -11.54 -15.50 6.42
C GLN A 54 -10.33 -15.56 7.34
N VAL A 55 -10.14 -14.51 8.14
CA VAL A 55 -9.05 -14.42 9.13
C VAL A 55 -9.56 -14.69 10.54
N GLY A 56 -8.74 -15.38 11.35
CA GLY A 56 -8.98 -15.64 12.76
C GLY A 56 -7.85 -15.11 13.65
N PRO A 57 -8.03 -15.09 14.98
CA PRO A 57 -7.03 -14.53 15.90
C PRO A 57 -5.64 -15.18 15.82
N ARG A 58 -5.55 -16.43 15.35
CA ARG A 58 -4.29 -17.18 15.23
C ARG A 58 -3.42 -16.67 14.09
N ASP A 59 -4.02 -16.03 13.09
CA ASP A 59 -3.34 -15.49 11.91
C ASP A 59 -2.58 -14.19 12.24
N PHE A 60 -2.95 -13.52 13.33
CA PHE A 60 -2.29 -12.32 13.83
C PHE A 60 -1.17 -12.59 14.86
N THR A 61 -0.74 -13.85 15.02
CA THR A 61 0.41 -14.16 15.88
C THR A 61 1.72 -13.81 15.19
N PRO A 62 2.78 -13.43 15.92
CA PRO A 62 4.08 -13.11 15.31
C PRO A 62 4.67 -14.23 14.45
N GLN A 63 4.36 -15.49 14.78
CA GLN A 63 4.80 -16.64 13.99
C GLN A 63 4.02 -16.78 12.67
N ALA A 64 2.72 -16.49 12.67
CA ALA A 64 1.89 -16.53 11.47
C ALA A 64 2.28 -15.43 10.47
N LEU A 65 2.44 -14.18 10.93
CA LEU A 65 2.87 -13.07 10.09
C LEU A 65 4.24 -13.29 9.44
N ARG A 66 5.20 -13.90 10.16
CA ARG A 66 6.52 -14.26 9.58
C ARG A 66 6.44 -15.33 8.51
N ARG A 67 5.46 -16.24 8.61
CA ARG A 67 5.25 -17.29 7.59
C ARG A 67 4.61 -16.71 6.34
N GLU A 68 3.69 -15.76 6.49
CA GLU A 68 3.01 -15.10 5.37
C GLU A 68 3.89 -14.06 4.66
N GLY A 69 4.81 -13.42 5.39
CA GLY A 69 5.74 -12.44 4.81
C GLY A 69 7.00 -13.03 4.13
N ASN A 70 7.16 -14.36 4.07
CA ASN A 70 8.31 -15.05 3.46
C ASN A 70 7.97 -15.68 2.12
#